data_AF-A0A7Y2JPR7-F1
#
_entry.id   AF-A0A7Y2JPR7-F1
#
_cell.length_a   1.000
_cell.length_b   1.000
_cell.length_c   1.000
_cell.angle_alpha   90.00
_cell.angle_beta   90.00
_cell.angle_gamma   90.00
#
_symmetry.space_group_name_H-M   'P 1'
#
loop_
_entity.id
_entity.type
_entity.pdbx_description
1 polymer ?
#
loop_
_entity_poly.entity_id
_entity_poly.type
_entity_poly.pdbx_seq_one_letter_code
_entity_poly.pdbx_strand_id
1 'polypeptide(L)'
;MGESYRRDGEGWLVVDGSLAESPQWAASPRMIGVAKSHATLPFAGRDQVVYLETPFGHRSSAFAPASHTVAPVYSWSLRLWPWEGRDLFHGLIRVETAPTQEAVEAADQIGRWLLAERAPISTPDRRWDRLLYGIHDVEVYLRSRMV
;
A
#
# COMPACT_ATOMS: atom_id res chain seq x y z
N MET A 1 -0.50 13.27 -14.84
CA MET A 1 -0.02 14.10 -13.71
C MET A 1 1.09 13.41 -12.91
N GLY A 2 0.97 12.14 -12.54
CA GLY A 2 2.06 11.42 -11.83
C GLY A 2 3.33 11.21 -12.66
N GLU A 3 3.21 11.04 -13.98
CA GLU A 3 4.34 10.79 -14.87
C GLU A 3 5.32 11.97 -14.95
N SER A 4 4.82 13.20 -15.08
CA SER A 4 5.66 14.41 -15.13
C SER A 4 6.39 14.64 -13.81
N TYR A 5 5.75 14.34 -12.67
CA TYR A 5 6.39 14.45 -11.35
C TYR A 5 7.50 13.41 -11.17
N ARG A 6 7.36 12.22 -11.77
CA ARG A 6 8.36 11.16 -11.67
C ARG A 6 9.62 11.43 -12.47
N ARG A 7 9.53 12.12 -13.62
CA ARG A 7 10.68 12.41 -14.48
C ARG A 7 11.70 13.34 -13.82
N ASP A 8 11.23 14.25 -12.97
CA ASP A 8 12.08 15.31 -12.39
C ASP A 8 12.32 15.14 -10.87
N GLY A 9 11.64 14.19 -10.23
CA GLY A 9 11.70 13.98 -8.78
C GLY A 9 12.61 12.84 -8.35
N GLU A 10 13.50 13.11 -7.39
CA GLU A 10 14.24 12.07 -6.65
C GLU A 10 13.42 11.44 -5.51
N GLY A 11 12.26 12.00 -5.19
CA GLY A 11 11.41 11.51 -4.10
C GLY A 11 10.73 10.17 -4.38
N TRP A 12 10.24 9.55 -3.31
CA TRP A 12 9.32 8.41 -3.39
C TRP A 12 7.91 8.91 -3.71
N LEU A 13 7.19 8.15 -4.53
CA LEU A 13 5.79 8.42 -4.86
C LEU A 13 4.92 7.27 -4.35
N VAL A 14 3.88 7.64 -3.60
CA VAL A 14 2.86 6.71 -3.11
C VAL A 14 1.63 6.82 -4.01
N VAL A 15 1.19 5.69 -4.53
CA VAL A 15 -0.04 5.56 -5.33
C VAL A 15 -1.12 4.93 -4.44
N ASP A 16 -2.27 5.59 -4.33
CA ASP A 16 -3.45 4.99 -3.68
C ASP A 16 -4.12 4.00 -4.63
N GLY A 17 -3.85 2.72 -4.44
CA GLY A 17 -4.27 1.66 -5.34
C GLY A 17 -3.12 0.77 -5.79
N SER A 18 -3.36 0.02 -6.87
CA SER A 18 -2.42 -0.98 -7.37
C SER A 18 -1.46 -0.38 -8.40
N LEU A 19 -0.17 -0.73 -8.30
CA LEU A 19 0.80 -0.41 -9.37
C LEU A 19 0.60 -1.30 -10.60
N ALA A 20 0.00 -2.47 -10.40
CA ALA A 20 -0.17 -3.49 -11.42
C ALA A 20 -1.17 -3.11 -12.53
N GLU A 21 -1.87 -1.98 -12.37
CA GLU A 21 -2.75 -1.36 -13.38
C GLU A 21 -1.97 -0.60 -14.47
N SER A 22 -0.68 -0.31 -14.26
CA SER A 22 0.15 0.47 -15.19
C SER A 22 1.57 -0.09 -15.29
N PRO A 23 2.01 -0.58 -16.48
CA PRO A 23 3.38 -1.03 -16.69
C PRO A 23 4.44 0.02 -16.35
N GLN A 24 4.14 1.29 -16.58
CA GLN A 24 5.06 2.39 -16.28
C GLN A 24 5.23 2.60 -14.78
N TRP A 25 4.16 2.44 -14.01
CA TRP A 25 4.21 2.58 -12.55
C TRP A 25 4.90 1.38 -11.92
N ALA A 26 4.54 0.17 -12.37
CA ALA A 26 5.15 -1.07 -11.92
C ALA A 26 6.66 -1.16 -12.22
N ALA A 27 7.16 -0.51 -13.28
CA ALA A 27 8.58 -0.50 -13.60
C ALA A 27 9.40 0.57 -12.83
N SER A 28 8.75 1.44 -12.05
CA SER A 28 9.42 2.59 -11.43
C SER A 28 10.00 2.23 -10.04
N PRO A 29 11.32 2.40 -9.81
CA PRO A 29 11.98 1.91 -8.60
C PRO A 29 11.66 2.69 -7.32
N ARG A 30 11.07 3.89 -7.43
CA ARG A 30 10.69 4.75 -6.29
C ARG A 30 9.19 5.00 -6.23
N MET A 31 8.41 4.04 -6.72
CA MET A 31 6.95 4.06 -6.63
C MET A 31 6.48 2.90 -5.77
N ILE A 32 5.54 3.20 -4.87
CA ILE A 32 4.85 2.19 -4.07
C ILE A 32 3.35 2.32 -4.27
N GLY A 33 2.68 1.19 -4.49
CA GLY A 33 1.23 1.10 -4.47
C GLY A 33 0.77 0.72 -3.08
N VAL A 34 -0.29 1.35 -2.60
CA VAL A 34 -0.91 1.03 -1.32
C VAL A 34 -2.37 0.67 -1.57
N ALA A 35 -2.64 -0.62 -1.64
CA ALA A 35 -3.98 -1.15 -1.81
C ALA A 35 -4.63 -1.41 -0.45
N LYS A 36 -5.75 -0.70 -0.21
CA LYS A 36 -6.56 -0.80 1.02
C LYS A 36 -7.66 -1.86 0.89
N SER A 37 -8.09 -2.13 -0.35
CA SER A 37 -9.11 -3.12 -0.68
C SER A 37 -8.49 -4.49 -0.92
N HIS A 38 -9.15 -5.51 -0.37
CA HIS A 38 -8.77 -6.92 -0.52
C HIS A 38 -9.82 -7.68 -1.35
N ALA A 39 -10.42 -7.03 -2.34
CA ALA A 39 -11.40 -7.65 -3.24
C ALA A 39 -10.87 -8.95 -3.89
N THR A 40 -9.55 -9.04 -4.08
CA THR A 40 -8.87 -10.26 -4.45
C THR A 40 -7.76 -10.56 -3.45
N LEU A 41 -7.91 -11.68 -2.74
CA LEU A 41 -6.91 -12.16 -1.78
C LEU A 41 -5.80 -12.92 -2.53
N PRO A 42 -4.52 -12.69 -2.16
CA PRO A 42 -3.38 -13.25 -2.89
C PRO A 42 -3.15 -14.74 -2.63
N PHE A 43 -3.76 -15.29 -1.57
CA PHE A 43 -3.54 -16.65 -1.10
C PHE A 43 -4.86 -17.36 -0.83
N ALA A 44 -4.79 -18.67 -0.60
CA ALA A 44 -5.89 -19.52 -0.14
C ALA A 44 -5.45 -20.37 1.06
N GLY A 45 -6.40 -20.95 1.78
CA GLY A 45 -6.14 -21.87 2.89
C GLY A 45 -5.30 -21.22 4.01
N ARG A 46 -4.30 -21.96 4.50
CA ARG A 46 -3.48 -21.53 5.65
C ARG A 46 -2.68 -20.25 5.37
N ASP A 47 -2.17 -20.08 4.16
CA ASP A 47 -1.36 -18.90 3.81
C ASP A 47 -2.21 -17.62 3.82
N GLN A 48 -3.50 -17.75 3.48
CA GLN A 48 -4.46 -16.65 3.59
C GLN A 48 -4.68 -16.25 5.06
N VAL A 49 -4.80 -17.22 5.96
CA VAL A 49 -4.92 -16.94 7.41
C VAL A 49 -3.68 -16.21 7.91
N VAL A 50 -2.48 -16.71 7.60
CA VAL A 50 -1.21 -16.07 8.00
C VAL A 50 -1.11 -14.64 7.46
N TYR A 51 -1.50 -14.41 6.20
CA TYR A 51 -1.53 -13.07 5.61
C TYR A 51 -2.52 -12.16 6.35
N LEU A 52 -3.74 -12.62 6.61
CA LEU A 52 -4.79 -11.86 7.29
C LEU A 52 -4.51 -11.63 8.77
N GLU A 53 -3.71 -12.47 9.42
CA GLU A 53 -3.34 -12.33 10.84
C GLU A 53 -2.01 -11.61 11.05
N THR A 54 -1.44 -10.98 10.00
CA THR A 54 -0.21 -10.18 10.09
C THR A 54 -0.25 -9.26 11.32
N PRO A 55 0.67 -9.42 12.31
CA PRO A 55 0.64 -8.66 13.55
C PRO A 55 0.89 -7.17 13.35
N PHE A 56 0.41 -6.34 14.28
CA PHE A 56 0.66 -4.90 14.26
C PHE A 56 2.15 -4.56 14.12
N GLY A 57 2.49 -3.67 13.18
CA GLY A 57 3.85 -3.24 12.89
C GLY A 57 4.68 -4.24 12.07
N HIS A 58 4.11 -5.39 11.70
CA HIS A 58 4.79 -6.43 10.93
C HIS A 58 4.30 -6.45 9.48
N ARG A 59 5.13 -7.05 8.62
CA ARG A 59 4.80 -7.37 7.23
C ARG A 59 4.94 -8.85 6.96
N SER A 60 4.25 -9.33 5.92
CA SER A 60 4.60 -10.63 5.33
C SER A 60 5.95 -10.56 4.60
N SER A 61 6.46 -11.73 4.21
CA SER A 61 7.44 -11.83 3.13
C SER A 61 6.88 -11.22 1.84
N ALA A 62 7.77 -10.72 0.98
CA ALA A 62 7.40 -10.28 -0.36
C ALA A 62 7.01 -11.49 -1.22
N PHE A 63 6.00 -11.32 -2.06
CA PHE A 63 5.49 -12.35 -2.97
C PHE A 63 5.05 -11.72 -4.30
N ALA A 64 4.98 -12.52 -5.36
CA ALA A 64 4.35 -12.14 -6.61
C ALA A 64 2.87 -12.58 -6.57
N PRO A 65 1.89 -11.66 -6.58
CA PRO A 65 0.48 -12.03 -6.54
C PRO A 65 0.07 -12.78 -7.82
N ALA A 66 -0.62 -13.90 -7.67
CA ALA A 66 -1.24 -14.61 -8.77
C ALA A 66 -2.49 -13.84 -9.23
N SER A 67 -2.36 -12.98 -10.25
CA SER A 67 -3.48 -12.18 -10.76
C SER A 67 -3.37 -11.90 -12.25
N HIS A 68 -4.51 -11.57 -12.88
CA HIS A 68 -4.62 -11.10 -14.26
C HIS A 68 -4.30 -9.60 -14.36
N THR A 69 -3.15 -9.17 -13.83
CA THR A 69 -2.76 -7.76 -13.86
C THR A 69 -2.12 -7.36 -15.17
N VAL A 70 -2.14 -6.05 -15.45
CA VAL A 70 -1.53 -5.46 -16.65
C VAL A 70 0.01 -5.51 -16.56
N ALA A 71 0.57 -5.50 -15.35
CA ALA A 71 2.01 -5.52 -15.10
C ALA A 71 2.41 -6.37 -13.88
N PRO A 72 3.64 -6.92 -13.86
CA PRO A 72 4.17 -7.65 -12.71
C PRO A 72 4.60 -6.71 -11.58
N VAL A 73 4.34 -7.13 -10.34
CA VAL A 73 4.75 -6.41 -9.11
C VAL A 73 5.21 -7.42 -8.06
N TYR A 74 5.99 -6.95 -7.09
CA TYR A 74 6.09 -7.63 -5.80
C TYR A 74 5.16 -6.98 -4.80
N SER A 75 4.66 -7.78 -3.86
CA SER A 75 3.69 -7.36 -2.88
C SER A 75 3.96 -7.95 -1.50
N TRP A 76 3.51 -7.26 -0.46
CA TRP A 76 3.47 -7.78 0.91
C TRP A 76 2.31 -7.14 1.70
N SER A 77 1.85 -7.80 2.75
CA SER A 77 0.98 -7.15 3.74
C SER A 77 1.80 -6.23 4.64
N LEU A 78 1.20 -5.17 5.15
CA LEU A 78 1.68 -4.42 6.32
C LEU A 78 0.49 -4.11 7.23
N ARG A 79 0.65 -4.30 8.54
CA ARG A 79 -0.38 -3.99 9.53
C ARG A 79 -0.11 -2.67 10.24
N LEU A 80 -0.97 -1.69 9.98
CA LEU A 80 -0.91 -0.33 10.53
C LEU A 80 -1.52 -0.21 11.93
N TRP A 81 -2.46 -1.06 12.32
CA TRP A 81 -3.13 -1.03 13.62
C TRP A 81 -3.44 -2.45 14.12
N PRO A 82 -3.49 -2.69 15.45
CA PRO A 82 -3.93 -3.98 15.98
C PRO A 82 -5.38 -4.27 15.58
N TRP A 83 -5.67 -5.51 15.21
CA TRP A 83 -6.99 -5.92 14.71
C TRP A 83 -7.82 -6.67 15.76
N GLU A 84 -7.25 -7.02 16.91
CA GLU A 84 -7.91 -7.79 17.95
C GLU A 84 -9.21 -7.09 18.41
N GLY A 85 -10.33 -7.80 18.36
CA GLY A 85 -11.66 -7.23 18.63
C GLY A 85 -12.25 -6.42 17.47
N ARG A 86 -11.62 -6.45 16.29
CA ARG A 86 -12.07 -5.87 15.01
C ARG A 86 -12.08 -6.95 13.91
N ASP A 87 -12.42 -6.53 12.70
CA ASP A 87 -12.31 -7.35 11.50
C ASP A 87 -10.84 -7.54 11.08
N LEU A 88 -10.51 -8.67 10.42
CA LEU A 88 -9.15 -9.02 10.00
C LEU A 88 -8.54 -8.05 8.99
N PHE A 89 -9.34 -7.24 8.29
CA PHE A 89 -8.83 -6.19 7.40
C PHE A 89 -8.48 -4.90 8.14
N HIS A 90 -8.79 -4.78 9.44
CA HIS A 90 -8.56 -3.56 10.20
C HIS A 90 -7.07 -3.20 10.26
N GLY A 91 -6.69 -2.11 9.62
CA GLY A 91 -5.30 -1.69 9.49
C GLY A 91 -4.44 -2.56 8.58
N LEU A 92 -5.00 -3.52 7.84
CA LEU A 92 -4.25 -4.29 6.85
C LEU A 92 -4.17 -3.51 5.53
N ILE A 93 -2.96 -3.31 5.02
CA ILE A 93 -2.74 -2.81 3.67
C ILE A 93 -1.88 -3.80 2.89
N ARG A 94 -2.05 -3.82 1.57
CA ARG A 94 -1.11 -4.47 0.65
C ARG A 94 -0.23 -3.39 0.02
N VAL A 95 1.08 -3.56 0.16
CA VAL A 95 2.08 -2.70 -0.45
C VAL A 95 2.56 -3.38 -1.74
N GLU A 96 2.72 -2.61 -2.81
CA GLU A 96 3.17 -3.07 -4.12
C GLU A 96 4.39 -2.28 -4.58
N THR A 97 5.36 -2.95 -5.20
CA THR A 97 6.57 -2.33 -5.76
C THR A 97 6.95 -2.95 -7.09
N ALA A 98 7.94 -2.35 -7.75
CA ALA A 98 8.63 -2.99 -8.86
C ALA A 98 9.14 -4.38 -8.47
N PRO A 99 9.11 -5.37 -9.39
CA PRO A 99 9.55 -6.73 -9.13
C PRO A 99 11.08 -6.85 -9.21
N THR A 100 11.80 -6.05 -8.42
CA THR A 100 13.27 -6.06 -8.36
C THR A 100 13.77 -6.38 -6.95
N GLN A 101 15.01 -6.86 -6.86
CA GLN A 101 15.63 -7.20 -5.59
C GLN A 101 15.82 -5.97 -4.69
N GLU A 102 16.20 -4.83 -5.28
CA GLU A 102 16.39 -3.56 -4.57
C GLU A 102 15.08 -3.08 -3.92
N ALA A 103 13.94 -3.31 -4.59
CA ALA A 103 12.64 -2.97 -4.04
C ALA A 103 12.26 -3.85 -2.84
N VAL A 104 12.62 -5.13 -2.86
CA VAL A 104 12.45 -6.05 -1.72
C VAL A 104 13.35 -5.65 -0.56
N GLU A 105 14.60 -5.26 -0.83
CA GLU A 105 15.55 -4.77 0.18
C GLU A 105 15.06 -3.48 0.84
N ALA A 106 14.32 -2.64 0.11
CA ALA A 106 13.70 -1.44 0.64
C ALA A 106 12.42 -1.69 1.46
N ALA A 107 11.87 -2.92 1.50
CA ALA A 107 10.56 -3.21 2.09
C ALA A 107 10.43 -2.79 3.56
N ASP A 108 11.47 -3.02 4.38
CA ASP A 108 11.46 -2.64 5.80
C ASP A 108 11.55 -1.12 5.99
N GLN A 109 12.26 -0.43 5.10
CA GLN A 109 12.32 1.03 5.11
C GLN A 109 10.98 1.64 4.71
N ILE A 110 10.36 1.11 3.65
CA ILE A 110 9.02 1.50 3.21
C ILE A 110 8.01 1.25 4.33
N GLY A 111 8.06 0.09 4.98
CA GLY A 111 7.18 -0.23 6.12
C GLY A 111 7.27 0.78 7.26
N ARG A 112 8.48 1.22 7.61
CA ARG A 112 8.70 2.25 8.63
C ARG A 112 8.09 3.60 8.24
N TRP A 113 8.21 4.01 6.98
CA TRP A 113 7.57 5.24 6.50
C TRP A 113 6.04 5.14 6.58
N LEU A 114 5.46 4.05 6.07
CA LEU A 114 4.01 3.85 6.08
C LEU A 114 3.43 3.78 7.50
N LEU A 115 4.16 3.20 8.46
CA LEU A 115 3.77 3.20 9.87
C LEU A 115 3.83 4.59 10.50
N ALA A 116 4.72 5.47 10.04
CA ALA A 116 4.80 6.86 10.50
C ALA A 116 3.64 7.71 9.94
N GLU A 117 3.20 7.43 8.72
CA GLU A 117 2.08 8.13 8.04
C GLU A 117 0.69 7.88 8.63
N ARG A 118 0.59 7.09 9.72
CA ARG A 118 -0.65 6.89 10.49
C ARG A 118 -1.01 8.08 11.38
N ALA A 119 -0.06 8.99 11.59
CA ALA A 119 -0.23 10.19 12.37
C ALA A 119 0.01 11.42 11.48
N PRO A 120 -0.89 12.42 11.49
CA PRO A 120 -2.15 12.48 12.25
C PRO A 120 -3.20 11.43 11.84
N ILE A 121 -4.15 11.15 12.73
CA ILE A 121 -5.26 10.22 12.47
C ILE A 121 -6.40 10.97 11.78
N SER A 122 -6.94 10.39 10.70
CA SER A 122 -7.98 11.00 9.87
C SER A 122 -9.42 10.68 10.33
N THR A 123 -9.67 10.49 11.62
CA THR A 123 -11.04 10.31 12.11
C THR A 123 -11.86 11.60 11.87
N PRO A 124 -13.16 11.51 11.52
CA PRO A 124 -14.02 10.32 11.54
C PRO A 124 -14.10 9.54 10.21
N ASP A 125 -13.14 9.64 9.27
CA ASP A 125 -13.17 8.83 8.04
C ASP A 125 -13.24 7.34 8.38
N ARG A 126 -14.21 6.60 7.82
CA ARG A 126 -14.40 5.16 8.10
C ARG A 126 -13.20 4.30 7.69
N ARG A 127 -12.33 4.83 6.83
CA ARG A 127 -11.12 4.18 6.31
C ARG A 127 -9.86 4.56 7.10
N TRP A 128 -9.99 5.30 8.21
CA TRP A 128 -8.86 5.85 8.97
C TRP A 128 -7.80 4.80 9.36
N ASP A 129 -8.21 3.55 9.53
CA ASP A 129 -7.33 2.43 9.89
C ASP A 129 -6.34 2.09 8.76
N ARG A 130 -6.69 2.33 7.51
CA ARG A 130 -5.87 2.01 6.33
C ARG A 130 -5.44 3.23 5.54
N LEU A 131 -5.86 4.42 5.95
CA LEU A 131 -5.58 5.66 5.25
C LEU A 131 -4.25 6.24 5.74
N LEU A 132 -3.36 6.56 4.78
CA LEU A 132 -2.17 7.34 5.05
C LEU A 132 -2.56 8.81 5.08
N TYR A 133 -2.04 9.56 6.05
CA TYR A 133 -2.47 10.95 6.23
C TYR A 133 -2.18 11.83 5.01
N GLY A 134 -1.03 11.65 4.35
CA GLY A 134 -0.73 12.37 3.10
C GLY A 134 -1.76 12.12 1.98
N ILE A 135 -2.33 10.91 1.89
CA ILE A 135 -3.39 10.61 0.92
C ILE A 135 -4.69 11.31 1.32
N HIS A 136 -5.04 11.27 2.60
CA HIS A 136 -6.21 11.99 3.11
C HIS A 136 -6.16 13.48 2.79
N ASP A 137 -5.01 14.13 3.03
CA ASP A 137 -4.83 15.57 2.82
C ASP A 137 -5.00 15.94 1.33
N VAL A 138 -4.42 15.14 0.43
CA VAL A 138 -4.62 15.30 -1.02
C VAL A 138 -6.09 15.11 -1.40
N GLU A 139 -6.77 14.08 -0.89
CA GLU A 139 -8.20 13.84 -1.16
C GLU A 139 -9.07 15.03 -0.70
N VAL A 140 -8.79 15.60 0.47
CA VAL A 140 -9.50 16.77 1.01
C VAL A 140 -9.28 18.00 0.13
N TYR A 141 -8.03 18.27 -0.25
CA TYR A 141 -7.68 19.39 -1.13
C TYR A 141 -8.34 19.27 -2.51
N LEU A 142 -8.29 18.10 -3.15
CA LEU A 142 -8.91 17.89 -4.44
C LEU A 142 -10.43 18.12 -4.37
N ARG A 143 -11.09 17.65 -3.30
CA ARG A 143 -12.52 17.86 -3.08
C ARG A 143 -12.87 19.34 -2.92
N SER A 144 -12.02 20.14 -2.27
CA SER A 144 -12.25 21.59 -2.13
C SER A 144 -12.07 22.36 -3.44
N ARG A 145 -11.42 21.77 -4.46
CA ARG A 145 -11.20 22.38 -5.78
C ARG A 145 -12.26 22.00 -6.81
N MET A 146 -13.13 21.05 -6.51
CA MET A 146 -14.25 20.62 -7.37
C MET A 146 -15.52 21.44 -7.12
N VAL A 147 -15.39 22.62 -6.49
CA VAL A 147 -16.47 23.59 -6.23
C VAL A 147 -16.44 24.69 -7.26
#